data_AF-A0A0F9IQY0-F1
#
_entry.id   AF-A0A0F9IQY0-F1
#
_cell.length_a   1.000
_cell.length_b   1.000
_cell.length_c   1.000
_cell.angle_alpha   90.00
_cell.angle_beta   90.00
_cell.angle_gamma   90.00
#
_symmetry.space_group_name_H-M   'P 1'
#
loop_
_entity.id
_entity.type
_entity.pdbx_description
1 polymer ?
#
loop_
_entity_poly.entity_id
_entity_poly.type
_entity_poly.pdbx_seq_one_letter_code
_entity_poly.pdbx_strand_id
1 'polypeptide(L)'
;YYGFASNILAANFVREVNAVTFACVMIRRDLIEEIKFDKRLPIDYNDIDFCIQAKQKGHKIYYTPWAVSLHFESATKEMTETEDFIYFEAKHRDYLRKFPTFEQRKQDMLQGL
;
A
#
# COMPACT_ATOMS: atom_id res chain seq x y z
N TYR A 1 -3.61 -5.28 -11.49
CA TYR A 1 -2.98 -6.51 -10.98
C TYR A 1 -1.90 -6.92 -11.95
N TYR A 2 -0.65 -7.01 -11.50
CA TYR A 2 0.46 -7.37 -12.37
C TYR A 2 0.22 -8.73 -13.03
N GLY A 3 0.31 -8.80 -14.36
CA GLY A 3 0.08 -10.02 -15.13
C GLY A 3 -1.38 -10.39 -15.39
N PHE A 4 -2.36 -9.53 -15.06
CA PHE A 4 -3.78 -9.75 -15.35
C PHE A 4 -4.35 -8.68 -16.29
N ALA A 5 -5.42 -9.01 -17.01
CA ALA A 5 -6.14 -8.06 -17.85
C ALA A 5 -6.70 -6.89 -17.01
N SER A 6 -6.75 -5.69 -17.61
CA SER A 6 -7.21 -4.47 -16.93
C SER A 6 -8.69 -4.53 -16.52
N ASN A 7 -9.49 -5.35 -17.19
CA ASN A 7 -10.92 -5.54 -16.91
C ASN A 7 -11.20 -6.59 -15.82
N ILE A 8 -10.19 -7.10 -15.11
CA ILE A 8 -10.43 -8.01 -13.99
C ILE A 8 -11.34 -7.35 -12.97
N LEU A 9 -12.34 -8.09 -12.46
CA LEU A 9 -13.31 -7.56 -11.51
C LEU A 9 -12.61 -6.87 -10.34
N ALA A 10 -11.57 -7.51 -9.79
CA ALA A 10 -10.77 -6.97 -8.70
C ALA A 10 -10.14 -5.58 -9.00
N ALA A 11 -9.96 -5.14 -10.24
CA ALA A 11 -9.46 -3.80 -10.52
C ALA A 11 -10.57 -2.75 -10.65
N ASN A 12 -11.84 -3.14 -10.68
CA ASN A 12 -12.94 -2.31 -11.18
C ASN A 12 -14.09 -2.11 -10.17
N PHE A 13 -13.84 -2.26 -8.86
CA PHE A 13 -14.81 -1.88 -7.82
C PHE A 13 -14.15 -1.24 -6.59
N VAL A 14 -14.94 -0.45 -5.87
CA VAL A 14 -14.52 0.17 -4.60
C VAL A 14 -14.43 -0.90 -3.52
N ARG A 15 -13.30 -0.96 -2.81
CA ARG A 15 -13.13 -1.90 -1.71
C ARG A 15 -12.21 -1.39 -0.63
N GLU A 16 -12.41 -1.91 0.57
CA GLU A 16 -11.42 -1.77 1.63
C GLU A 16 -10.17 -2.57 1.27
N VAL A 17 -9.00 -1.97 1.49
CA VAL A 17 -7.68 -2.57 1.28
C VAL A 17 -6.80 -2.30 2.49
N ASN A 18 -5.69 -3.02 2.62
CA ASN A 18 -4.77 -2.83 3.75
C ASN A 18 -3.86 -1.61 3.57
N ALA A 19 -3.53 -1.25 2.33
CA ALA A 19 -2.69 -0.11 1.99
C ALA A 19 -2.95 0.30 0.53
N VAL A 20 -2.57 1.53 0.20
CA VAL A 20 -2.54 2.09 -1.17
C VAL A 20 -1.22 2.82 -1.37
N THR A 21 -0.77 2.93 -2.62
CA THR A 21 0.37 3.80 -2.93
C THR A 21 -0.07 5.26 -2.82
N PHE A 22 0.83 6.15 -2.41
CA PHE A 22 0.51 7.58 -2.30
C PHE A 22 0.69 8.36 -3.60
N ALA A 23 0.82 7.68 -4.74
CA ALA A 23 0.87 8.31 -6.06
C ALA A 23 -0.44 9.03 -6.43
N CYS A 24 -1.58 8.55 -5.92
CA CYS A 24 -2.88 9.20 -6.06
C CYS A 24 -3.76 8.85 -4.85
N VAL A 25 -3.74 9.71 -3.84
CA VAL A 25 -4.44 9.48 -2.56
C VAL A 25 -5.13 10.76 -2.07
N MET A 26 -6.23 10.58 -1.34
CA MET A 26 -6.88 11.63 -0.58
C MET A 26 -6.98 11.19 0.88
N ILE A 27 -6.49 12.04 1.79
CA ILE A 27 -6.41 11.73 3.22
C ILE A 27 -7.07 12.89 3.97
N ARG A 28 -7.83 12.57 5.04
CA ARG A 28 -8.37 13.60 5.91
C ARG A 28 -7.23 14.37 6.58
N ARG A 29 -7.40 15.69 6.71
CA ARG A 29 -6.36 16.55 7.29
C ARG A 29 -5.98 16.16 8.71
N ASP A 30 -6.97 15.90 9.55
CA ASP A 30 -6.76 15.48 10.95
C ASP A 30 -5.94 14.20 11.05
N LEU A 31 -6.13 13.26 10.13
CA LEU A 31 -5.35 12.02 10.10
C LEU A 31 -3.87 12.25 9.74
N ILE A 32 -3.55 13.20 8.86
CA ILE A 32 -2.16 13.61 8.57
C ILE A 32 -1.54 14.30 9.79
N GLU A 33 -2.34 15.03 10.57
CA GLU A 33 -1.88 15.68 11.78
C GLU A 33 -1.59 14.66 12.88
N GLU A 34 -2.43 13.63 13.00
CA GLU A 34 -2.31 12.55 13.97
C GLU A 34 -1.19 11.55 13.64
N ILE A 35 -1.05 11.16 12.36
CA ILE A 35 -0.07 10.19 11.89
C ILE A 35 1.07 10.93 11.21
N LYS A 36 2.25 10.89 11.81
CA LYS A 36 3.44 11.49 11.23
C LYS A 36 4.19 10.47 10.38
N PHE A 37 4.67 10.93 9.22
CA PHE A 37 5.60 10.17 8.40
C PHE A 37 6.90 9.91 9.16
N ASP A 38 7.37 8.68 9.06
CA ASP A 38 8.65 8.30 9.62
C ASP A 38 9.78 8.89 8.78
N LYS A 39 10.64 9.69 9.41
CA LYS A 39 11.80 10.29 8.74
C LYS A 39 12.82 9.24 8.28
N ARG A 40 12.75 8.00 8.78
CA ARG A 40 13.56 6.88 8.28
C ARG A 40 13.02 6.20 7.03
N LEU A 41 11.81 6.53 6.61
CA LEU A 41 11.22 6.09 5.35
C LEU A 41 10.91 7.36 4.54
N PRO A 42 11.92 8.04 3.97
CA PRO A 42 11.69 9.31 3.28
C PRO A 42 10.96 9.14 1.95
N ILE A 43 11.17 8.00 1.29
CA ILE A 43 10.64 7.72 -0.05
C ILE A 43 9.92 6.37 -0.03
N ASP A 44 10.64 5.28 0.20
CA ASP A 44 10.06 3.94 0.14
C ASP A 44 9.34 3.56 1.42
N TYR A 45 8.28 2.76 1.27
CA TYR A 45 7.46 2.22 2.35
C TYR A 45 6.78 3.27 3.25
N ASN A 46 6.93 4.58 2.98
CA ASN A 46 6.36 5.66 3.78
C ASN A 46 4.83 5.65 3.77
N ASP A 47 4.25 5.30 2.62
CA ASP A 47 2.83 5.19 2.37
C ASP A 47 2.25 3.92 3.02
N ILE A 48 2.93 2.79 2.90
CA ILE A 48 2.53 1.54 3.56
C ILE A 48 2.63 1.70 5.09
N ASP A 49 3.71 2.29 5.60
CA ASP A 49 3.88 2.61 7.02
C ASP A 49 2.73 3.47 7.54
N PHE A 50 2.39 4.55 6.83
CA PHE A 50 1.24 5.40 7.17
C PHE A 50 -0.07 4.59 7.18
N CYS A 51 -0.30 3.75 6.16
CA CYS A 51 -1.50 2.92 6.06
C CYS A 51 -1.63 1.95 7.24
N ILE A 52 -0.52 1.33 7.66
CA ILE A 52 -0.50 0.43 8.81
C ILE A 52 -0.85 1.18 10.09
N GLN A 53 -0.22 2.35 10.33
CA GLN A 53 -0.53 3.20 11.48
C GLN A 53 -2.01 3.62 11.51
N ALA A 54 -2.57 3.99 10.35
CA ALA A 54 -3.98 4.37 10.23
C ALA A 54 -4.92 3.19 10.55
N LYS A 55 -4.61 1.99 10.04
CA LYS A 55 -5.36 0.77 10.33
C LYS A 55 -5.28 0.39 11.82
N GLN A 56 -4.13 0.54 12.46
CA GLN A 56 -3.95 0.29 13.89
C GLN A 56 -4.76 1.25 14.78
N LYS A 57 -4.99 2.48 14.30
CA LYS A 57 -5.88 3.48 14.93
C LYS A 57 -7.37 3.31 14.58
N GLY A 58 -7.73 2.27 13.82
CA GLY A 58 -9.12 1.94 13.49
C GLY A 58 -9.67 2.65 12.23
N HIS A 59 -8.85 3.39 11.50
CA HIS A 59 -9.26 3.97 10.22
C HIS A 59 -9.33 2.89 9.12
N LYS A 60 -10.17 3.15 8.11
CA LYS A 60 -10.30 2.29 6.92
C LYS A 60 -9.61 2.94 5.73
N ILE A 61 -9.13 2.10 4.82
CA ILE A 61 -8.43 2.53 3.60
C ILE A 61 -9.20 1.93 2.43
N TYR A 62 -9.59 2.77 1.49
CA TYR A 62 -10.39 2.36 0.35
C TYR A 62 -9.64 2.59 -0.96
N TYR A 63 -9.64 1.58 -1.82
CA TYR A 63 -9.32 1.72 -3.22
C TYR A 63 -10.58 2.17 -3.98
N THR A 64 -10.43 3.10 -4.93
CA THR A 64 -11.50 3.55 -5.83
C THR A 64 -11.02 3.52 -7.28
N PRO A 65 -11.73 2.85 -8.21
CA PRO A 65 -11.37 2.86 -9.63
C PRO A 65 -11.83 4.14 -10.35
N TRP A 66 -12.62 4.99 -9.70
CA TRP A 66 -13.25 6.16 -10.32
C TRP A 66 -12.31 7.37 -10.46
N ALA A 67 -11.19 7.38 -9.72
CA ALA A 67 -10.18 8.41 -9.81
C ALA A 67 -8.91 7.80 -10.41
N VAL A 68 -8.50 8.29 -11.58
CA VAL A 68 -7.39 7.73 -12.35
C VAL A 68 -6.34 8.82 -12.56
N SER A 69 -5.08 8.47 -12.28
CA SER A 69 -3.91 9.30 -12.54
C SER A 69 -2.84 8.45 -13.24
N LEU A 70 -2.10 9.06 -14.16
CA LEU A 70 -0.94 8.46 -14.79
C LEU A 70 0.30 8.84 -13.98
N HIS A 71 1.03 7.83 -13.48
CA HIS A 71 2.25 8.01 -12.72
C HIS A 71 3.42 7.36 -13.46
N PHE A 72 4.41 8.18 -13.86
CA PHE A 72 5.63 7.70 -14.49
C PHE A 72 6.62 7.31 -13.38
N GLU A 73 6.60 6.03 -13.03
CA GLU A 73 7.34 5.50 -11.88
C GLU A 73 8.86 5.63 -12.07
N SER A 74 9.56 5.84 -10.95
CA SER A 74 11.02 5.76 -10.81
C SER A 74 11.87 6.68 -11.72
N ALA A 75 11.27 7.69 -12.35
CA ALA A 75 12.00 8.59 -13.28
C ALA A 75 13.13 9.38 -12.61
N THR A 76 13.06 9.62 -11.29
CA THR A 76 14.01 10.45 -10.53
C THR A 76 14.50 9.76 -9.24
N LYS A 77 14.25 8.46 -9.08
CA LYS A 77 14.51 7.74 -7.84
C LYS A 77 15.94 7.18 -7.83
N GLU A 78 16.71 7.52 -6.80
CA GLU A 78 17.95 6.80 -6.46
C GLU A 78 17.61 5.57 -5.61
N MET A 79 18.19 4.41 -5.92
CA MET A 79 17.82 3.15 -5.26
C MET A 79 18.46 3.01 -3.88
N THR A 80 17.66 3.05 -2.81
CA THR A 80 18.03 2.70 -1.42
C THR A 80 17.20 1.55 -0.84
N GLU A 81 16.51 0.80 -1.71
CA GLU A 81 15.40 -0.11 -1.37
C GLU A 81 15.74 -1.16 -0.30
N THR A 82 16.98 -1.63 -0.24
CA THR A 82 17.40 -2.70 0.68
C THR A 82 17.35 -2.27 2.14
N GLU A 83 17.85 -1.08 2.49
CA GLU A 83 17.91 -0.63 3.89
C GLU A 83 16.52 -0.25 4.40
N ASP A 84 15.75 0.45 3.58
CA ASP A 84 14.38 0.87 3.91
C ASP A 84 13.47 -0.35 4.10
N PHE A 85 13.62 -1.39 3.27
CA PHE A 85 12.87 -2.63 3.43
C PHE A 85 13.20 -3.35 4.75
N ILE A 86 14.49 -3.51 5.08
CA ILE A 86 14.91 -4.18 6.33
C ILE A 86 14.35 -3.43 7.54
N TYR A 87 14.43 -2.09 7.52
CA TYR A 87 13.87 -1.26 8.59
C TYR A 87 12.35 -1.40 8.69
N PHE A 88 11.64 -1.26 7.57
CA PHE A 88 10.17 -1.39 7.50
C PHE A 88 9.69 -2.77 7.99
N GLU A 89 10.33 -3.84 7.53
CA GLU A 89 10.00 -5.21 7.90
C GLU A 89 10.22 -5.43 9.40
N ALA A 90 11.35 -4.96 9.94
CA ALA A 90 11.63 -5.05 11.37
C ALA A 90 10.59 -4.26 12.20
N LYS A 91 10.24 -3.05 11.78
CA LYS A 91 9.25 -2.18 12.44
C LYS A 91 7.85 -2.81 12.49
N HIS A 92 7.42 -3.47 11.41
CA HIS A 92 6.04 -3.96 11.26
C HIS A 92 5.89 -5.49 11.31
N ARG A 93 6.94 -6.22 11.69
CA ARG A 93 7.00 -7.69 11.66
C ARG A 93 5.74 -8.38 12.18
N ASP A 94 5.28 -7.99 13.36
CA ASP A 94 4.11 -8.63 13.99
C ASP A 94 2.79 -8.27 13.33
N TYR A 95 2.70 -7.06 12.76
CA TYR A 95 1.54 -6.68 11.96
C TYR A 95 1.49 -7.45 10.65
N LEU A 96 2.62 -7.58 9.96
CA LEU A 96 2.72 -8.25 8.66
C LEU A 96 2.40 -9.75 8.74
N ARG A 97 2.72 -10.43 9.86
CA ARG A 97 2.40 -11.85 10.10
C ARG A 97 0.90 -12.18 10.06
N LYS A 98 0.01 -11.18 10.14
CA LYS A 98 -1.44 -11.36 10.05
C LYS A 98 -1.92 -11.63 8.63
N PHE A 99 -1.10 -11.37 7.62
CA PHE A 99 -1.49 -11.45 6.23
C PHE A 99 -0.82 -12.63 5.51
N PRO A 100 -1.50 -13.26 4.55
CA PRO A 100 -0.90 -14.25 3.68
C PRO A 100 0.24 -13.63 2.85
N THR A 101 1.20 -14.46 2.46
CA THR A 101 2.29 -14.08 1.57
C THR A 101 1.76 -13.67 0.20
N PHE A 102 2.60 -12.98 -0.59
CA PHE A 102 2.25 -12.64 -1.96
C PHE A 102 1.89 -13.88 -2.79
N GLU A 103 2.68 -14.96 -2.67
CA GLU A 103 2.43 -16.21 -3.39
C GLU A 103 1.10 -16.85 -2.98
N GLN A 104 0.78 -16.87 -1.68
CA GLN A 104 -0.52 -17.37 -1.20
C GLN A 104 -1.67 -16.56 -1.81
N ARG A 105 -1.61 -15.22 -1.73
CA ARG A 105 -2.66 -14.36 -2.33
C ARG A 105 -2.78 -14.53 -3.83
N LYS A 106 -1.66 -14.72 -4.53
CA LYS A 106 -1.67 -14.93 -5.98
C LYS A 106 -2.37 -16.25 -6.33
N GLN A 107 -2.11 -17.32 -5.58
CA GLN A 107 -2.82 -18.59 -5.75
C GLN A 107 -4.31 -18.45 -5.47
N ASP A 108 -4.69 -17.78 -4.36
CA ASP A 108 -6.11 -17.53 -4.03
C ASP A 108 -6.85 -16.78 -5.15
N MET A 109 -6.20 -15.77 -5.75
CA MET A 109 -6.78 -15.02 -6.87
C MET A 109 -6.93 -15.85 -8.15
N LEU A 110 -6.03 -16.81 -8.39
CA LEU A 110 -6.11 -17.70 -9.55
C LEU A 110 -7.17 -18.81 -9.38
N GLN A 111 -7.44 -19.22 -8.13
CA GLN A 111 -8.44 -20.25 -7.82
C GLN A 111 -9.86 -19.71 -7.64
N GLY A 112 -10.00 -18.39 -7.44
CA GLY A 112 -11.29 -17.70 -7.31
C GLY A 112 -11.86 -17.11 -8.62
N LEU A 113 -11.22 -17.43 -9.76
CA LEU A 113 -11.70 -17.20 -11.13
C LEU A 113 -12.17 -18.52 -11.75
#